data_AF-A0A958WNN3-F1
#
_entry.id   AF-A0A958WNN3-F1
#
_cell.length_a   1.000
_cell.length_b   1.000
_cell.length_c   1.000
_cell.angle_alpha   90.00
_cell.angle_beta   90.00
_cell.angle_gamma   90.00
#
_symmetry.space_group_name_H-M   'P 1'
#
loop_
_entity.id
_entity.type
_entity.pdbx_description
1 polymer ?
#
loop_
_entity_poly.entity_id
_entity_poly.type
_entity_poly.pdbx_seq_one_letter_code
_entity_poly.pdbx_strand_id
1 'polypeptide(L)'
;MTFFKVLLHLIIFAVLTLFTQIGGIVWLICLPLFHKINNLFHSRSLCFLAKTGVFTGLYLLTTMLVVPPLAKWQCGRVPLPVWNNSHLRPHNVFYYCILNHHYVKPALKAAAENVAEKMAAKYPDAVICYLDANFPFFDGYPLEPHFSHRDGKKLDVALHWKETVRAKPIFGTPSRLGYGASEEPKTGEIDFDDQCKKQGNWYRNLERDYLGRFDKEKYSFDEERTRDMIRLFAEEKTVGKILLEPHLKNRLGLGKFEKIRFQGCKAARHDDHIHVQL
;
A
#
# COMPACT_ATOMS: atom_id res chain seq x y z
N MET A 1 28.42 -19.96 -20.22
CA MET A 1 26.98 -20.04 -19.87
C MET A 1 26.20 -20.25 -21.17
N THR A 2 25.17 -21.09 -21.18
CA THR A 2 24.29 -21.20 -22.36
C THR A 2 23.39 -19.96 -22.44
N PHE A 3 23.03 -19.53 -23.66
CA PHE A 3 22.15 -18.38 -23.91
C PHE A 3 20.88 -18.40 -23.03
N PHE A 4 20.23 -19.56 -22.92
CA PHE A 4 19.04 -19.76 -22.08
C PHE A 4 19.26 -19.44 -20.59
N LYS A 5 20.44 -19.73 -20.04
CA LYS A 5 20.75 -19.41 -18.63
C LYS A 5 20.86 -17.91 -18.42
N VAL A 6 21.49 -17.20 -19.37
CA VAL A 6 21.58 -15.74 -19.33
C VAL A 6 20.19 -15.12 -19.39
N LEU A 7 19.36 -15.56 -20.34
CA LEU A 7 17.98 -15.09 -20.50
C LEU A 7 17.16 -15.29 -19.22
N LEU A 8 17.26 -16.46 -18.58
CA LEU A 8 16.57 -16.73 -17.32
C LEU A 8 16.99 -15.76 -16.21
N HIS A 9 18.29 -15.50 -16.04
CA HIS A 9 18.77 -14.55 -15.02
C HIS A 9 18.31 -13.12 -15.31
N LEU A 10 18.22 -12.73 -16.59
CA LEU A 10 17.69 -11.41 -16.98
C LEU A 10 16.20 -11.28 -16.67
N ILE A 11 15.41 -12.31 -16.93
CA ILE A 11 13.98 -12.32 -16.58
C ILE A 11 13.81 -12.23 -15.06
N ILE A 12 14.55 -13.03 -14.29
CA ILE A 12 14.51 -12.99 -12.82
C ILE A 12 14.93 -11.59 -12.31
N PHE A 13 16.00 -11.02 -12.86
CA PHE A 13 16.44 -9.67 -12.54
C PHE A 13 15.34 -8.64 -12.80
N ALA A 14 14.71 -8.68 -13.97
CA ALA A 14 13.67 -7.73 -14.36
C ALA A 14 12.43 -7.85 -13.47
N VAL A 15 11.95 -9.06 -13.21
CA VAL A 15 10.77 -9.32 -12.36
C VAL A 15 11.04 -8.88 -10.92
N LEU A 16 12.17 -9.29 -10.34
CA LEU A 16 12.51 -8.90 -8.97
C LEU A 16 12.70 -7.39 -8.85
N THR A 17 13.33 -6.75 -9.84
CA THR A 17 13.47 -5.29 -9.86
C THR A 17 12.10 -4.65 -9.91
N LEU A 18 11.25 -5.00 -10.87
CA LEU A 18 9.90 -4.42 -11.04
C LEU A 18 9.08 -4.43 -9.76
N PHE A 19 9.05 -5.55 -9.04
CA PHE A 19 8.19 -5.70 -7.86
C PHE A 19 8.82 -5.24 -6.55
N THR A 20 10.13 -5.01 -6.49
CA THR A 20 10.80 -4.69 -5.20
C THR A 20 11.75 -3.50 -5.25
N GLN A 21 11.95 -2.94 -6.45
CA GLN A 21 12.99 -2.00 -6.85
C GLN A 21 14.44 -2.50 -6.71
N ILE A 22 14.76 -3.34 -5.72
CA ILE A 22 16.14 -3.73 -5.38
C ILE A 22 16.47 -5.20 -5.64
N GLY A 23 15.46 -6.06 -5.78
CA GLY A 23 15.63 -7.51 -5.76
C GLY A 23 16.48 -8.04 -6.91
N GLY A 24 16.44 -7.40 -8.08
CA GLY A 24 17.34 -7.76 -9.19
C GLY A 24 18.81 -7.50 -8.85
N ILE A 25 19.14 -6.38 -8.19
CA ILE A 25 20.51 -6.08 -7.77
C ILE A 25 20.97 -7.14 -6.75
N VAL A 26 20.13 -7.47 -5.77
CA VAL A 26 20.41 -8.54 -4.79
C VAL A 26 20.63 -9.88 -5.50
N TRP A 27 19.83 -10.19 -6.52
CA TRP A 27 19.97 -11.40 -7.33
C TRP A 27 21.33 -11.48 -8.02
N LEU A 28 21.80 -10.37 -8.63
CA LEU A 28 23.13 -10.32 -9.26
C LEU A 28 24.25 -10.55 -8.25
N ILE A 29 24.16 -9.96 -7.06
CA ILE A 29 25.12 -10.17 -5.96
C ILE A 29 25.14 -11.63 -5.52
N CYS A 30 24.02 -12.35 -5.61
CA CYS A 30 23.94 -13.77 -5.24
C CYS A 30 24.57 -14.71 -6.27
N LEU A 31 24.74 -14.31 -7.54
CA LEU A 31 25.22 -15.23 -8.60
C LEU A 31 26.60 -15.85 -8.29
N PRO A 32 27.62 -15.10 -7.81
CA PRO A 32 28.89 -15.70 -7.39
C PRO A 32 28.75 -16.65 -6.20
N LEU A 33 27.83 -16.34 -5.26
CA LEU A 33 27.57 -17.20 -4.10
C LEU A 33 26.94 -18.53 -4.54
N PHE A 34 26.00 -18.48 -5.49
CA PHE A 34 25.37 -19.68 -6.06
C PHE A 34 26.37 -20.59 -6.75
N HIS A 35 27.41 -20.03 -7.38
CA HIS A 35 28.48 -20.82 -7.96
C HIS A 35 29.22 -21.61 -6.87
N LYS A 36 29.55 -20.99 -5.73
CA LYS A 36 30.17 -21.68 -4.59
C LYS A 36 29.27 -22.79 -4.02
N ILE A 37 27.96 -22.53 -3.88
CA ILE A 37 26.97 -23.50 -3.38
C ILE A 37 26.88 -24.75 -4.27
N ASN A 38 26.95 -24.58 -5.60
CA ASN A 38 26.95 -25.70 -6.53
C ASN A 38 28.13 -26.66 -6.31
N ASN A 39 29.26 -26.15 -5.84
CA ASN A 39 30.46 -26.96 -5.61
C ASN A 39 30.45 -27.63 -4.23
N LEU A 40 29.62 -27.14 -3.29
CA LEU A 40 29.53 -27.65 -1.91
C LEU A 40 28.51 -28.77 -1.75
N PHE A 41 27.40 -28.73 -2.51
CA PHE A 41 26.32 -29.71 -2.38
C PHE A 41 26.14 -30.53 -3.66
N HIS A 42 26.23 -31.85 -3.53
CA HIS A 42 25.95 -32.78 -4.63
C HIS A 42 24.45 -32.99 -4.89
N SER A 43 23.62 -32.85 -3.85
CA SER A 43 22.16 -32.98 -3.98
C SER A 43 21.55 -31.72 -4.61
N ARG A 44 20.73 -31.93 -5.66
CA ARG A 44 20.02 -30.84 -6.36
C ARG A 44 19.04 -30.10 -5.45
N SER A 45 18.31 -30.82 -4.60
CA SER A 45 17.32 -30.22 -3.68
C SER A 45 18.02 -29.36 -2.62
N LEU A 46 19.11 -29.86 -2.04
CA LEU A 46 19.88 -29.14 -1.04
C LEU A 46 20.54 -27.88 -1.62
N CYS A 47 21.06 -27.99 -2.84
CA CYS A 47 21.60 -26.84 -3.58
C CYS A 47 20.51 -25.78 -3.86
N PHE A 48 19.31 -26.20 -4.25
CA PHE A 48 18.18 -25.28 -4.44
C PHE A 48 17.79 -24.58 -3.14
N LEU A 49 17.60 -25.33 -2.05
CA LEU A 49 17.26 -24.79 -0.73
C LEU A 49 18.33 -23.81 -0.23
N ALA A 50 19.61 -24.14 -0.37
CA ALA A 50 20.71 -23.27 0.03
C ALA A 50 20.74 -21.95 -0.76
N LYS A 51 20.54 -21.99 -2.09
CA LYS A 51 20.48 -20.78 -2.92
C LYS A 51 19.29 -19.90 -2.56
N THR A 52 18.12 -20.50 -2.38
CA THR A 52 16.92 -19.79 -1.94
C THR A 52 17.15 -19.14 -0.58
N GLY A 53 17.72 -19.88 0.38
CA GLY A 53 18.07 -19.36 1.70
C GLY A 53 19.05 -18.18 1.64
N VAL A 54 20.10 -18.27 0.83
CA VAL A 54 21.07 -17.18 0.65
C VAL A 54 20.43 -15.95 0.03
N PHE A 55 19.63 -16.12 -1.04
CA PHE A 55 18.93 -14.99 -1.66
C PHE A 55 17.95 -14.33 -0.70
N THR A 56 17.08 -15.12 -0.06
CA THR A 56 16.09 -14.61 0.90
C THR A 56 16.77 -13.92 2.08
N GLY A 57 17.82 -14.53 2.65
CA GLY A 57 18.59 -13.94 3.74
C GLY A 57 19.22 -12.60 3.35
N LEU A 58 19.93 -12.55 2.21
CA LEU A 58 20.57 -11.32 1.73
C LEU A 58 19.54 -10.24 1.37
N TYR A 59 18.43 -10.63 0.75
CA TYR A 59 17.34 -9.71 0.39
C TYR A 59 16.72 -9.07 1.63
N LEU A 60 16.41 -9.86 2.66
CA LEU A 60 15.84 -9.36 3.92
C LEU A 60 16.83 -8.47 4.67
N LEU A 61 18.10 -8.88 4.77
CA LEU A 61 19.15 -8.03 5.37
C LEU A 61 19.31 -6.70 4.63
N THR A 62 19.31 -6.73 3.30
CA THR A 62 19.41 -5.52 2.47
C THR A 62 18.19 -4.62 2.71
N THR A 63 16.99 -5.20 2.65
CA THR A 63 15.70 -4.50 2.86
C THR A 63 15.61 -3.85 4.24
N MET A 64 16.08 -4.54 5.29
CA MET A 64 15.92 -4.05 6.67
C MET A 64 17.06 -3.14 7.13
N LEU A 65 18.29 -3.39 6.69
CA LEU A 65 19.48 -2.72 7.23
C LEU A 65 20.11 -1.69 6.29
N VAL A 66 20.04 -1.93 4.98
CA VAL A 66 20.73 -1.10 3.97
C VAL A 66 19.79 -0.10 3.33
N VAL A 67 18.60 -0.55 2.90
CA VAL A 67 17.65 0.29 2.16
C VAL A 67 17.19 1.51 2.97
N PRO A 68 16.74 1.39 4.24
CA PRO A 68 16.22 2.55 4.97
C PRO A 68 17.20 3.73 5.13
N PRO A 69 18.44 3.53 5.62
CA PRO A 69 19.39 4.64 5.72
C PRO A 69 19.78 5.21 4.35
N LEU A 70 19.92 4.34 3.33
CA LEU A 70 20.29 4.77 1.99
C LEU A 70 19.17 5.59 1.32
N ALA A 71 17.92 5.16 1.44
CA ALA A 71 16.74 5.85 0.91
C ALA A 71 16.57 7.22 1.56
N LYS A 72 16.83 7.32 2.87
CA LYS A 72 16.80 8.58 3.60
C LYS A 72 17.88 9.53 3.10
N TRP A 73 19.11 9.04 2.95
CA TRP A 73 20.24 9.86 2.54
C TRP A 73 20.15 10.33 1.08
N GLN A 74 19.79 9.44 0.14
CA GLN A 74 19.77 9.75 -1.29
C GLN A 74 18.47 10.39 -1.78
N CYS A 75 17.33 9.96 -1.24
CA CYS A 75 16.01 10.30 -1.79
C CYS A 75 15.13 11.05 -0.79
N GLY A 76 15.59 11.22 0.45
CA GLY A 76 14.82 11.83 1.53
C GLY A 76 13.54 11.05 1.83
N ARG A 77 13.56 9.72 1.64
CA ARG A 77 12.42 8.83 1.92
C ARG A 77 12.72 7.98 3.16
N VAL A 78 11.69 7.74 3.96
CA VAL A 78 11.77 6.94 5.18
C VAL A 78 10.66 5.88 5.17
N PRO A 79 10.91 4.68 5.71
CA PRO A 79 9.87 3.67 5.82
C PRO A 79 8.83 4.07 6.87
N LEU A 80 7.57 3.79 6.56
CA LEU A 80 6.48 3.76 7.53
C LEU A 80 6.71 2.67 8.60
N PRO A 81 6.14 2.84 9.81
CA PRO A 81 6.34 1.87 10.89
C PRO A 81 5.70 0.51 10.57
N VAL A 82 6.44 -0.58 10.80
CA VAL A 82 5.94 -1.95 10.58
C VAL A 82 5.46 -2.58 11.90
N TRP A 83 6.27 -2.49 12.95
CA TRP A 83 6.04 -3.14 14.25
C TRP A 83 6.22 -2.22 15.45
N ASN A 84 6.81 -1.04 15.26
CA ASN A 84 7.17 -0.10 16.32
C ASN A 84 6.10 0.98 16.56
N ASN A 85 4.93 0.86 15.94
CA ASN A 85 3.78 1.72 16.17
C ASN A 85 2.52 0.83 16.31
N SER A 86 1.79 1.00 17.41
CA SER A 86 0.56 0.24 17.69
C SER A 86 -0.65 0.73 16.90
N HIS A 87 -0.64 1.97 16.42
CA HIS A 87 -1.79 2.67 15.84
C HIS A 87 -1.65 2.98 14.35
N LEU A 88 -0.44 2.86 13.78
CA LEU A 88 -0.19 2.95 12.34
C LEU A 88 0.57 1.71 11.87
N ARG A 89 -0.07 0.87 11.04
CA ARG A 89 0.47 -0.43 10.65
C ARG A 89 0.22 -0.73 9.17
N PRO A 90 1.04 -1.57 8.51
CA PRO A 90 0.74 -2.04 7.17
C PRO A 90 -0.49 -2.96 7.21
N HIS A 91 -1.38 -2.83 6.23
CA HIS A 91 -2.45 -3.82 6.05
C HIS A 91 -1.89 -5.21 5.74
N ASN A 92 -0.84 -5.26 4.92
CA ASN A 92 -0.12 -6.50 4.56
C ASN A 92 1.39 -6.31 4.60
N VAL A 93 2.07 -6.95 5.56
CA VAL A 93 3.53 -6.83 5.73
C VAL A 93 4.29 -7.39 4.53
N PHE A 94 3.86 -8.51 3.97
CA PHE A 94 4.55 -9.09 2.83
C PHE A 94 4.48 -8.16 1.62
N TYR A 95 3.27 -7.75 1.24
CA TYR A 95 3.06 -6.94 0.05
C TYR A 95 3.67 -5.54 0.20
N TYR A 96 3.38 -4.81 1.28
CA TYR A 96 3.85 -3.42 1.40
C TYR A 96 5.28 -3.29 1.95
N CYS A 97 5.67 -4.15 2.88
CA CYS A 97 6.95 -4.00 3.57
C CYS A 97 8.06 -4.81 2.93
N ILE A 98 7.84 -6.10 2.68
CA ILE A 98 8.88 -6.96 2.07
C ILE A 98 9.14 -6.56 0.62
N LEU A 99 8.13 -6.09 -0.13
CA LEU A 99 8.32 -5.57 -1.49
C LEU A 99 8.72 -4.08 -1.53
N ASN A 100 8.95 -3.44 -0.38
CA ASN A 100 9.43 -2.05 -0.28
C ASN A 100 8.46 -0.96 -0.81
N HIS A 101 7.14 -1.14 -0.73
CA HIS A 101 6.14 -0.14 -1.16
C HIS A 101 5.73 0.87 -0.06
N HIS A 102 6.42 0.91 1.09
CA HIS A 102 6.01 1.66 2.29
C HIS A 102 6.91 2.87 2.61
N TYR A 103 7.54 3.47 1.60
CA TYR A 103 8.44 4.61 1.77
C TYR A 103 7.75 5.94 1.46
N VAL A 104 7.91 6.92 2.35
CA VAL A 104 7.32 8.27 2.20
C VAL A 104 8.31 9.36 2.57
N LYS A 105 7.99 10.62 2.25
CA LYS A 105 8.70 11.77 2.81
C LYS A 105 8.47 11.86 4.33
N PRO A 106 9.47 12.30 5.12
CA PRO A 106 9.33 12.42 6.58
C PRO A 106 8.08 13.18 7.04
N ALA A 107 7.70 14.25 6.33
CA ALA A 107 6.51 15.03 6.66
C ALA A 107 5.20 14.23 6.55
N LEU A 108 5.10 13.30 5.58
CA LEU A 108 3.91 12.47 5.41
C LEU A 108 3.85 11.35 6.45
N LYS A 109 5.01 10.76 6.78
CA LYS A 109 5.13 9.82 7.90
C LYS A 109 4.67 10.48 9.21
N ALA A 110 5.19 11.66 9.51
CA ALA A 110 4.84 12.40 10.73
C ALA A 110 3.33 12.74 10.77
N ALA A 111 2.74 13.16 9.64
CA ALA A 111 1.30 13.40 9.55
C ALA A 111 0.48 12.12 9.82
N ALA A 112 0.87 10.99 9.24
CA ALA A 112 0.18 9.71 9.45
C ALA A 112 0.31 9.21 10.90
N GLU A 113 1.49 9.31 11.51
CA GLU A 113 1.71 8.93 12.92
C GLU A 113 0.90 9.83 13.86
N ASN A 114 0.88 11.14 13.63
CA ASN A 114 0.10 12.09 14.42
C ASN A 114 -1.42 11.84 14.30
N VAL A 115 -1.92 11.56 13.10
CA VAL A 115 -3.34 11.19 12.90
C VAL A 115 -3.67 9.88 13.59
N ALA A 116 -2.76 8.89 13.55
CA ALA A 116 -2.94 7.62 14.25
C ALA A 116 -3.00 7.80 15.77
N GLU A 117 -2.15 8.64 16.34
CA GLU A 117 -2.16 8.97 17.78
C GLU A 117 -3.46 9.68 18.19
N LYS A 118 -3.92 10.66 17.41
CA LYS A 118 -5.20 11.34 17.65
C LYS A 118 -6.40 10.40 17.53
N MET A 119 -6.36 9.47 16.58
CA MET A 119 -7.37 8.41 16.46
C MET A 119 -7.38 7.52 17.69
N ALA A 120 -6.21 7.08 18.15
CA ALA A 120 -6.07 6.24 19.33
C ALA A 120 -6.56 6.93 20.62
N ALA A 121 -6.35 8.25 20.74
CA ALA A 121 -6.84 9.03 21.87
C ALA A 121 -8.38 9.03 21.96
N LYS A 122 -9.08 9.02 20.82
CA LYS A 122 -10.55 8.94 20.76
C LYS A 122 -11.07 7.49 20.80
N TYR A 123 -10.36 6.59 20.13
CA TYR A 123 -10.71 5.18 19.97
C TYR A 123 -9.47 4.34 20.34
N PRO A 124 -9.32 3.90 21.60
CA PRO A 124 -8.10 3.22 22.06
C PRO A 124 -7.71 1.96 21.29
N ASP A 125 -8.69 1.32 20.64
CA ASP A 125 -8.53 0.13 19.80
C ASP A 125 -8.33 0.45 18.30
N ALA A 126 -8.31 1.73 17.91
CA ALA A 126 -8.14 2.13 16.52
C ALA A 126 -6.71 1.91 16.05
N VAL A 127 -6.63 1.33 14.85
CA VAL A 127 -5.39 1.15 14.10
C VAL A 127 -5.64 1.61 12.66
N ILE A 128 -4.91 2.64 12.25
CA ILE A 128 -4.86 3.08 10.86
C ILE A 128 -3.98 2.11 10.09
N CYS A 129 -4.55 1.55 9.02
CA CYS A 129 -3.84 0.63 8.14
C CYS A 129 -3.43 1.34 6.85
N TYR A 130 -2.13 1.42 6.59
CA TYR A 130 -1.63 1.96 5.33
C TYR A 130 -1.51 0.87 4.26
N LEU A 131 -1.67 1.30 3.01
CA LEU A 131 -1.58 0.50 1.79
C LEU A 131 -0.35 0.93 0.97
N ASP A 132 -0.49 1.16 -0.34
CA ASP A 132 0.64 1.59 -1.17
C ASP A 132 1.09 3.03 -0.84
N ALA A 133 2.41 3.22 -0.79
CA ALA A 133 3.02 4.51 -0.56
C ALA A 133 4.04 4.84 -1.65
N ASN A 134 5.24 4.27 -1.59
CA ASN A 134 6.26 4.42 -2.62
C ASN A 134 7.39 3.41 -2.43
N PHE A 135 8.20 3.28 -3.47
CA PHE A 135 9.50 2.63 -3.41
C PHE A 135 10.56 3.52 -2.73
N PRO A 136 11.67 2.93 -2.25
CA PRO A 136 12.70 3.65 -1.49
C PRO A 136 13.53 4.65 -2.30
N PHE A 137 13.76 4.39 -3.59
CA PHE A 137 14.74 5.13 -4.40
C PHE A 137 14.12 5.82 -5.62
N PHE A 138 14.62 7.01 -5.94
CA PHE A 138 14.34 7.86 -7.11
C PHE A 138 12.87 8.11 -7.48
N ASP A 139 12.61 9.28 -8.06
CA ASP A 139 11.25 9.62 -8.46
C ASP A 139 10.87 8.94 -9.79
N GLY A 140 9.59 8.60 -9.95
CA GLY A 140 9.05 8.07 -11.21
C GLY A 140 9.19 6.56 -11.43
N TYR A 141 9.68 5.81 -10.44
CA TYR A 141 9.67 4.34 -10.49
C TYR A 141 8.22 3.83 -10.64
N PRO A 142 7.95 2.89 -11.56
CA PRO A 142 6.58 2.43 -11.81
C PRO A 142 6.05 1.65 -10.61
N LEU A 143 4.89 2.08 -10.10
CA LEU A 143 4.12 1.38 -9.09
C LEU A 143 2.72 1.19 -9.65
N GLU A 144 2.46 0.02 -10.24
CA GLU A 144 1.18 -0.26 -10.89
C GLU A 144 0.17 -0.86 -9.91
N PRO A 145 -1.12 -0.44 -9.95
CA PRO A 145 -1.72 0.59 -10.82
C PRO A 145 -1.62 2.03 -10.27
N HIS A 146 -0.93 2.22 -9.14
CA HIS A 146 -0.83 3.49 -8.39
C HIS A 146 0.12 4.52 -9.02
N PHE A 147 -0.08 4.85 -10.30
CA PHE A 147 0.81 5.72 -11.09
C PHE A 147 1.12 7.09 -10.48
N SER A 148 0.29 7.62 -9.57
CA SER A 148 0.56 8.93 -8.96
C SER A 148 1.66 8.87 -7.90
N HIS A 149 1.90 7.68 -7.32
CA HIS A 149 2.86 7.40 -6.24
C HIS A 149 4.29 7.37 -6.76
N ARG A 150 4.79 8.51 -7.23
CA ARG A 150 6.11 8.62 -7.87
C ARG A 150 7.18 9.31 -7.03
N ASP A 151 6.83 9.97 -5.94
CA ASP A 151 7.69 10.95 -5.27
C ASP A 151 7.77 10.78 -3.73
N GLY A 152 7.12 9.76 -3.18
CA GLY A 152 7.00 9.57 -1.73
C GLY A 152 6.09 10.58 -1.02
N LYS A 153 5.30 11.37 -1.75
CA LYS A 153 4.38 12.37 -1.17
C LYS A 153 2.94 11.88 -1.06
N LYS A 154 2.69 10.61 -1.34
CA LYS A 154 1.36 9.99 -1.41
C LYS A 154 1.32 8.74 -0.56
N LEU A 155 0.18 8.51 0.07
CA LEU A 155 -0.08 7.38 0.94
C LEU A 155 -1.54 6.98 0.81
N ASP A 156 -1.78 5.73 0.44
CA ASP A 156 -3.10 5.15 0.50
C ASP A 156 -3.35 4.59 1.90
N VAL A 157 -4.54 4.86 2.43
CA VAL A 157 -4.95 4.49 3.78
C VAL A 157 -6.30 3.79 3.70
N ALA A 158 -6.37 2.59 4.25
CA ALA A 158 -7.58 1.80 4.31
C ALA A 158 -8.71 2.51 5.07
N LEU A 159 -9.94 2.37 4.60
CA LEU A 159 -11.11 2.75 5.37
C LEU A 159 -11.30 1.85 6.59
N HIS A 160 -12.03 2.32 7.61
CA HIS A 160 -12.34 1.49 8.78
C HIS A 160 -13.58 0.63 8.55
N TRP A 161 -13.49 -0.61 9.03
CA TRP A 161 -14.54 -1.63 8.94
C TRP A 161 -14.79 -2.28 10.30
N LYS A 162 -15.97 -2.88 10.45
CA LYS A 162 -16.38 -3.60 11.67
C LYS A 162 -17.20 -4.84 11.35
N GLU A 163 -17.23 -5.78 12.30
CA GLU A 163 -18.18 -6.89 12.28
C GLU A 163 -19.60 -6.35 12.38
N THR A 164 -20.49 -6.74 11.45
CA THR A 164 -21.88 -6.25 11.38
C THR A 164 -22.67 -6.56 12.65
N VAL A 165 -22.58 -7.80 13.15
CA VAL A 165 -23.40 -8.25 14.31
C VAL A 165 -22.91 -7.67 15.63
N ARG A 166 -21.59 -7.62 15.84
CA ARG A 166 -20.99 -7.22 17.12
C ARG A 166 -20.59 -5.75 17.18
N ALA A 167 -20.65 -5.04 16.05
CA ALA A 167 -20.12 -3.70 15.87
C ALA A 167 -18.65 -3.54 16.30
N LYS A 168 -17.87 -4.64 16.33
CA LYS A 168 -16.47 -4.65 16.75
C LYS A 168 -15.59 -4.25 15.57
N PRO A 169 -14.65 -3.30 15.71
CA PRO A 169 -13.71 -2.98 14.63
C PRO A 169 -12.89 -4.20 14.25
N ILE A 170 -12.55 -4.27 12.96
CA ILE A 170 -11.55 -5.21 12.47
C ILE A 170 -10.24 -4.48 12.18
N PHE A 171 -9.15 -5.23 12.12
CA PHE A 171 -7.88 -4.72 11.64
C PHE A 171 -7.93 -4.59 10.11
N GLY A 172 -7.66 -3.40 9.59
CA GLY A 172 -7.63 -3.13 8.16
C GLY A 172 -9.00 -3.21 7.50
N THR A 173 -9.04 -3.75 6.28
CA THR A 173 -10.28 -4.00 5.53
C THR A 173 -10.59 -5.50 5.40
N PRO A 174 -11.83 -5.87 5.02
CA PRO A 174 -12.20 -7.25 4.70
C PRO A 174 -11.45 -7.83 3.48
N SER A 175 -10.77 -6.99 2.69
CA SER A 175 -9.96 -7.43 1.55
C SER A 175 -8.56 -7.85 1.99
N ARG A 176 -7.99 -8.86 1.32
CA ARG A 176 -6.63 -9.38 1.61
C ARG A 176 -5.52 -8.37 1.40
N LEU A 177 -5.66 -7.54 0.37
CA LEU A 177 -4.68 -6.49 0.06
C LEU A 177 -5.11 -5.14 0.59
N GLY A 178 -6.33 -4.98 1.12
CA GLY A 178 -6.81 -3.69 1.59
C GLY A 178 -7.70 -3.01 0.56
N TYR A 179 -7.42 -3.24 -0.72
CA TYR A 179 -8.16 -2.73 -1.86
C TYR A 179 -9.33 -3.60 -2.33
N GLY A 180 -10.31 -2.98 -2.97
CA GLY A 180 -11.51 -3.59 -3.56
C GLY A 180 -12.69 -3.73 -2.59
N ALA A 181 -12.48 -3.58 -1.29
CA ALA A 181 -13.57 -3.53 -0.31
C ALA A 181 -14.27 -2.16 -0.36
N SER A 182 -14.99 -1.90 -1.46
CA SER A 182 -15.67 -0.61 -1.72
C SER A 182 -16.94 -0.45 -0.90
N GLU A 183 -17.08 0.70 -0.24
CA GLU A 183 -18.34 1.19 0.32
C GLU A 183 -19.12 1.93 -0.76
N GLU A 184 -20.08 1.25 -1.38
CA GLU A 184 -20.86 1.76 -2.50
C GLU A 184 -21.83 2.89 -2.09
N PRO A 185 -22.33 3.68 -3.06
CA PRO A 185 -23.43 4.62 -2.84
C PRO A 185 -24.66 3.92 -2.25
N LYS A 186 -25.30 4.55 -1.27
CA LYS A 186 -26.58 4.10 -0.68
C LYS A 186 -27.73 4.49 -1.60
N THR A 187 -28.88 3.83 -1.42
CA THR A 187 -30.13 4.23 -2.09
C THR A 187 -30.41 5.72 -1.86
N GLY A 188 -30.57 6.48 -2.94
CA GLY A 188 -30.80 7.93 -2.91
C GLY A 188 -29.54 8.79 -3.02
N GLU A 189 -28.35 8.21 -2.94
CA GLU A 189 -27.10 8.92 -3.23
C GLU A 189 -26.79 8.89 -4.73
N ILE A 190 -26.01 9.88 -5.17
CA ILE A 190 -25.54 9.94 -6.55
C ILE A 190 -24.46 8.87 -6.74
N ASP A 191 -24.74 7.91 -7.62
CA ASP A 191 -23.74 6.94 -8.06
C ASP A 191 -22.83 7.55 -9.15
N PHE A 192 -21.74 8.15 -8.70
CA PHE A 192 -20.72 8.70 -9.59
C PHE A 192 -20.00 7.62 -10.40
N ASP A 193 -19.94 6.38 -9.90
CA ASP A 193 -19.29 5.31 -10.62
C ASP A 193 -20.11 4.86 -11.84
N ASP A 194 -21.43 4.71 -11.68
CA ASP A 194 -22.33 4.46 -12.80
C ASP A 194 -22.26 5.59 -13.85
N GLN A 195 -22.18 6.85 -13.41
CA GLN A 195 -21.97 7.98 -14.32
C GLN A 195 -20.64 7.89 -15.08
N CYS A 196 -19.54 7.60 -14.38
CA CYS A 196 -18.23 7.44 -15.00
C CYS A 196 -18.18 6.26 -15.98
N LYS A 197 -18.85 5.15 -15.64
CA LYS A 197 -19.00 3.97 -16.49
C LYS A 197 -19.76 4.29 -17.77
N LYS A 198 -20.87 5.05 -17.68
CA LYS A 198 -21.62 5.56 -18.86
C LYS A 198 -20.78 6.46 -19.77
N GLN A 199 -19.74 7.11 -19.23
CA GLN A 199 -18.77 7.89 -20.00
C GLN A 199 -17.61 7.05 -20.59
N GLY A 200 -17.70 5.71 -20.52
CA GLY A 200 -16.69 4.80 -21.04
C GLY A 200 -15.55 4.47 -20.08
N ASN A 201 -15.58 4.97 -18.83
CA ASN A 201 -14.54 4.71 -17.83
C ASN A 201 -14.86 3.46 -16.98
N TRP A 202 -15.19 2.34 -17.62
CA TRP A 202 -15.53 1.09 -16.94
C TRP A 202 -14.35 0.49 -16.16
N TYR A 203 -13.11 0.78 -16.58
CA TYR A 203 -11.88 0.23 -15.99
C TYR A 203 -11.63 0.68 -14.55
N ARG A 204 -12.30 1.73 -14.07
CA ARG A 204 -12.18 2.20 -12.68
C ARG A 204 -12.61 1.15 -11.65
N ASN A 205 -13.49 0.24 -12.07
CA ASN A 205 -14.09 -0.79 -11.23
C ASN A 205 -13.30 -2.08 -11.14
N LEU A 206 -12.22 -2.22 -11.91
CA LEU A 206 -11.44 -3.46 -11.96
C LEU A 206 -11.00 -3.91 -10.56
N GLU A 207 -10.53 -3.00 -9.74
CA GLU A 207 -10.11 -3.30 -8.37
C GLU A 207 -11.23 -3.89 -7.52
N ARG A 208 -12.42 -3.27 -7.53
CA ARG A 208 -13.61 -3.85 -6.88
C ARG A 208 -13.98 -5.20 -7.48
N ASP A 209 -14.03 -5.32 -8.80
CA ASP A 209 -14.55 -6.50 -9.49
C ASP A 209 -13.62 -7.73 -9.29
N TYR A 210 -12.31 -7.51 -9.17
CA TYR A 210 -11.31 -8.56 -8.99
C TYR A 210 -10.86 -8.78 -7.55
N LEU A 211 -10.75 -7.73 -6.73
CA LEU A 211 -10.25 -7.80 -5.34
C LEU A 211 -11.36 -7.64 -4.29
N GLY A 212 -12.52 -7.10 -4.65
CA GLY A 212 -13.62 -6.76 -3.75
C GLY A 212 -14.52 -7.90 -3.30
N ARG A 213 -14.01 -9.13 -3.31
CA ARG A 213 -14.76 -10.29 -2.83
C ARG A 213 -14.60 -10.42 -1.33
N PHE A 214 -15.59 -9.92 -0.60
CA PHE A 214 -15.70 -10.09 0.85
C PHE A 214 -17.15 -10.32 1.28
N ASP A 215 -17.33 -10.83 2.50
CA ASP A 215 -18.64 -11.12 3.08
C ASP A 215 -19.30 -9.82 3.59
N LYS A 216 -20.22 -9.28 2.79
CA LYS A 216 -20.96 -8.05 3.08
C LYS A 216 -22.00 -8.21 4.20
N GLU A 217 -22.38 -9.44 4.56
CA GLU A 217 -23.27 -9.69 5.69
C GLU A 217 -22.47 -9.66 7.00
N LYS A 218 -21.23 -10.17 6.96
CA LYS A 218 -20.35 -10.22 8.13
C LYS A 218 -19.66 -8.90 8.44
N TYR A 219 -19.33 -8.10 7.43
CA TYR A 219 -18.60 -6.84 7.61
C TYR A 219 -19.38 -5.64 7.10
N SER A 220 -19.29 -4.55 7.84
CA SER A 220 -19.92 -3.27 7.53
C SER A 220 -18.92 -2.13 7.67
N PHE A 221 -19.13 -1.08 6.89
CA PHE A 221 -18.31 0.12 6.92
C PHE A 221 -18.47 0.85 8.27
N ASP A 222 -17.35 1.26 8.85
CA ASP A 222 -17.33 2.04 10.09
C ASP A 222 -17.30 3.54 9.80
N GLU A 223 -18.48 4.10 9.54
CA GLU A 223 -18.67 5.51 9.16
C GLU A 223 -18.04 6.48 10.17
N GLU A 224 -18.19 6.20 11.47
CA GLU A 224 -17.75 7.12 12.52
C GLU A 224 -16.23 7.23 12.57
N ARG A 225 -15.54 6.09 12.67
CA ARG A 225 -14.07 6.06 12.69
C ARG A 225 -13.47 6.54 11.38
N THR A 226 -14.07 6.18 10.24
CA THR A 226 -13.59 6.63 8.93
C THR A 226 -13.72 8.15 8.77
N ARG A 227 -14.89 8.73 9.11
CA ARG A 227 -15.09 10.19 9.09
C ARG A 227 -14.03 10.90 9.92
N ASP A 228 -13.80 10.42 11.13
CA ASP A 228 -12.90 11.07 12.07
C ASP A 228 -11.44 10.95 11.63
N MET A 229 -11.03 9.80 11.09
CA MET A 229 -9.72 9.63 10.47
C MET A 229 -9.50 10.61 9.30
N ILE A 230 -10.45 10.68 8.36
CA ILE A 230 -10.34 11.57 7.20
C ILE A 230 -10.32 13.03 7.63
N ARG A 231 -11.15 13.40 8.61
CA ARG A 231 -11.18 14.74 9.20
C ARG A 231 -9.82 15.11 9.77
N LEU A 232 -9.22 14.23 10.57
CA LEU A 232 -7.90 14.45 11.17
C LEU A 232 -6.82 14.63 10.11
N PHE A 233 -6.81 13.82 9.04
CA PHE A 233 -5.91 14.04 7.91
C PHE A 233 -6.16 15.39 7.22
N ALA A 234 -7.41 15.82 7.07
CA ALA A 234 -7.71 17.12 6.44
C ALA A 234 -7.24 18.30 7.31
N GLU A 235 -7.24 18.14 8.63
CA GLU A 235 -6.76 19.13 9.61
C GLU A 235 -5.21 19.18 9.69
N GLU A 236 -4.50 18.13 9.26
CA GLU A 236 -3.04 18.16 9.19
C GLU A 236 -2.56 19.24 8.21
N LYS A 237 -1.73 20.16 8.70
CA LYS A 237 -1.25 21.31 7.92
C LYS A 237 -0.41 20.89 6.72
N THR A 238 0.33 19.79 6.84
CA THR A 238 1.21 19.26 5.78
C THR A 238 0.46 18.52 4.70
N VAL A 239 -0.78 18.07 4.94
CA VAL A 239 -1.62 17.39 3.96
C VAL A 239 -2.30 18.44 3.10
N GLY A 240 -2.01 18.48 1.80
CA GLY A 240 -2.62 19.40 0.84
C GLY A 240 -3.84 18.83 0.12
N LYS A 241 -3.96 17.50 0.01
CA LYS A 241 -5.04 16.86 -0.76
C LYS A 241 -5.38 15.47 -0.21
N ILE A 242 -6.67 15.15 -0.21
CA ILE A 242 -7.21 13.82 0.07
C ILE A 242 -8.16 13.45 -1.06
N LEU A 243 -8.04 12.26 -1.64
CA LEU A 243 -9.00 11.76 -2.61
C LEU A 243 -10.00 10.83 -1.92
N LEU A 244 -11.27 11.06 -2.21
CA LEU A 244 -12.41 10.31 -1.67
C LEU A 244 -13.55 10.37 -2.70
N GLU A 245 -14.30 9.28 -2.85
CA GLU A 245 -15.49 9.31 -3.70
C GLU A 245 -16.56 10.28 -3.18
N PRO A 246 -17.31 10.97 -4.07
CA PRO A 246 -18.21 12.05 -3.66
C PRO A 246 -19.33 11.62 -2.72
N HIS A 247 -19.87 10.41 -2.88
CA HIS A 247 -20.93 9.91 -1.99
C HIS A 247 -20.43 9.79 -0.55
N LEU A 248 -19.21 9.30 -0.34
CA LEU A 248 -18.58 9.24 0.99
C LEU A 248 -18.29 10.64 1.54
N LYS A 249 -17.79 11.57 0.71
CA LYS A 249 -17.57 12.96 1.15
C LYS A 249 -18.86 13.58 1.70
N ASN A 250 -19.99 13.35 1.03
CA ASN A 250 -21.29 13.87 1.43
C ASN A 250 -21.83 13.13 2.66
N ARG A 251 -21.88 11.80 2.63
CA ARG A 251 -22.41 10.95 3.70
C ARG A 251 -21.70 11.17 5.03
N LEU A 252 -20.38 11.33 4.99
CA LEU A 252 -19.56 11.55 6.18
C LEU A 252 -19.56 13.01 6.66
N GLY A 253 -20.28 13.92 6.00
CA GLY A 253 -20.36 15.33 6.39
C GLY A 253 -19.05 16.10 6.23
N LEU A 254 -18.22 15.70 5.25
CA LEU A 254 -16.88 16.23 5.02
C LEU A 254 -16.85 17.37 3.99
N GLY A 255 -18.02 17.91 3.63
CA GLY A 255 -18.21 18.95 2.61
C GLY A 255 -17.35 20.20 2.82
N LYS A 256 -17.15 20.61 4.08
CA LYS A 256 -16.39 21.83 4.45
C LYS A 256 -14.88 21.77 4.20
N PHE A 257 -14.33 20.59 3.90
CA PHE A 257 -12.88 20.42 3.71
C PHE A 257 -12.52 20.47 2.22
N GLU A 258 -11.98 21.61 1.78
CA GLU A 258 -11.55 21.85 0.39
C GLU A 258 -10.38 20.94 -0.07
N LYS A 259 -9.66 20.37 0.89
CA LYS A 259 -8.60 19.39 0.61
C LYS A 259 -9.16 18.04 0.13
N ILE A 260 -10.41 17.72 0.47
CA ILE A 260 -11.05 16.45 0.10
C ILE A 260 -11.70 16.61 -1.27
N ARG A 261 -11.19 15.88 -2.26
CA ARG A 261 -11.53 16.06 -3.67
C ARG A 261 -11.88 14.75 -4.32
N PHE A 262 -12.74 14.82 -5.31
CA PHE A 262 -12.95 13.72 -6.23
C PHE A 262 -11.78 13.65 -7.22
N GLN A 263 -11.23 12.44 -7.44
CA GLN A 263 -10.14 12.22 -8.38
C GLN A 263 -10.60 12.36 -9.86
N GLY A 264 -11.91 12.26 -10.12
CA GLY A 264 -12.47 12.26 -11.46
C GLY A 264 -12.62 10.86 -12.05
N CYS A 265 -13.34 10.77 -13.18
CA CYS A 265 -13.65 9.48 -13.83
C CYS A 265 -12.46 8.81 -14.53
N LYS A 266 -11.27 9.42 -14.58
CA LYS A 266 -10.11 8.89 -15.34
C LYS A 266 -9.09 8.15 -14.47
N ALA A 267 -9.50 7.71 -13.29
CA ALA A 267 -8.65 7.00 -12.33
C ALA A 267 -9.48 6.01 -11.50
N ALA A 268 -8.80 5.07 -10.84
CA ALA A 268 -9.42 4.15 -9.89
C ALA A 268 -10.27 4.89 -8.84
N ARG A 269 -11.28 4.18 -8.34
CA ARG A 269 -12.19 4.71 -7.33
C ARG A 269 -11.53 4.75 -5.95
N HIS A 270 -11.99 5.66 -5.11
CA HIS A 270 -11.48 5.87 -3.74
C HIS A 270 -12.62 5.72 -2.72
N ASP A 271 -13.28 4.57 -2.75
CA ASP A 271 -14.35 4.18 -1.84
C ASP A 271 -14.06 2.91 -1.03
N ASP A 272 -12.87 2.32 -1.22
CA ASP A 272 -12.28 1.24 -0.44
C ASP A 272 -11.07 1.70 0.39
N HIS A 273 -10.46 2.82 -0.01
CA HIS A 273 -9.38 3.52 0.67
C HIS A 273 -9.47 5.05 0.43
N ILE A 274 -8.67 5.82 1.18
CA ILE A 274 -8.38 7.23 0.86
C ILE A 274 -6.95 7.37 0.36
N HIS A 275 -6.75 8.33 -0.52
CA HIS A 275 -5.42 8.72 -0.97
C HIS A 275 -5.03 10.05 -0.33
N VAL A 276 -4.00 10.04 0.51
CA VAL A 276 -3.49 11.23 1.21
C VAL A 276 -2.25 11.75 0.52
N GLN A 277 -2.19 13.06 0.29
CA GLN A 277 -1.04 13.72 -0.33
C GLN A 277 -0.60 14.97 0.43
N LEU A 278 0.71 15.15 0.54
CA LEU A 278 1.31 16.45 0.89
C LEU A 278 0.91 17.56 -0.08
#